data_AF-A0A2N2KP39-F1
#
_entry.id   AF-A0A2N2KP39-F1
#
_cell.length_a   1.000
_cell.length_b   1.000
_cell.length_c   1.000
_cell.angle_alpha   90.00
_cell.angle_beta   90.00
_cell.angle_gamma   90.00
#
_symmetry.space_group_name_H-M   'P 1'
#
loop_
_entity.id
_entity.type
_entity.pdbx_description
1 polymer ?
#
loop_
_entity_poly.entity_id
_entity_poly.type
_entity_poly.pdbx_seq_one_letter_code
_entity_poly.pdbx_strand_id
1 'polypeptide(L)'
;MKKIMILILTLCIALPFFGDNFSWFSQSDSRWNNERLGSGGTSIGDSGCVLSCLSMLLNAEASNPYITPNRLNDWLRQNGGYAGTDMRWQIPGQIDGNGLGLELVAQSTKRNDWNFLSDQIDKGNKVIVKVAGRRSHWVLVTQRNGDINKAASYLVNDPGMKQFEQRTLAHFGGFRSARSYSGNWLDEEAFDLESEIYVVPVQNDEYFLYDINNLPHPADVYVTLQNKLSVGISGYFILGLFDAEGKYLRTVDYEHASVSASGSVDLLYELPDVSPLNKANQKLRIVYSKYFSDVPSMNDTTPLTDKGVINYTNVTGQ
;
A
#
# COMPACT_ATOMS: atom_id res chain seq x y z
N MET A 1 -8.11 -50.39 -33.99
CA MET A 1 -7.16 -49.49 -33.32
C MET A 1 -7.77 -48.09 -33.26
N LYS A 2 -8.53 -47.78 -32.20
CA LYS A 2 -9.14 -46.46 -31.99
C LYS A 2 -8.18 -45.63 -31.14
N LYS A 3 -7.69 -44.52 -31.69
CA LYS A 3 -6.78 -43.59 -31.01
C LYS A 3 -7.55 -42.81 -29.95
N ILE A 4 -7.10 -42.90 -28.70
CA ILE A 4 -7.57 -42.08 -27.59
C ILE A 4 -6.94 -40.70 -27.76
N MET A 5 -7.78 -39.67 -27.91
CA MET A 5 -7.37 -38.28 -27.96
C MET A 5 -7.43 -37.74 -26.53
N ILE A 6 -6.26 -37.50 -25.93
CA ILE A 6 -6.14 -36.90 -24.60
C ILE A 6 -6.40 -35.40 -24.75
N LEU A 7 -7.55 -34.94 -24.23
CA LEU A 7 -7.89 -33.53 -24.12
C LEU A 7 -7.19 -33.00 -22.85
N ILE A 8 -6.09 -32.26 -23.01
CA ILE A 8 -5.46 -31.54 -21.91
C ILE A 8 -6.31 -30.28 -21.66
N LEU A 9 -7.17 -30.35 -20.65
CA LEU A 9 -7.89 -29.20 -20.14
C LEU A 9 -6.90 -28.35 -19.33
N THR A 10 -6.28 -27.36 -19.96
CA THR A 10 -5.51 -26.32 -19.25
C THR A 10 -6.47 -25.55 -18.36
N LEU A 11 -6.43 -25.85 -17.06
CA LEU A 11 -7.04 -25.07 -16.01
C LEU A 11 -6.28 -23.72 -15.95
N CYS A 12 -6.80 -22.69 -16.61
CA CYS A 12 -6.36 -21.32 -16.38
C CYS A 12 -6.78 -20.95 -14.96
N ILE A 13 -5.88 -21.15 -14.00
CA ILE A 13 -5.98 -20.54 -12.68
C ILE A 13 -5.89 -19.04 -12.95
N ALA A 14 -7.03 -18.35 -12.93
CA ALA A 14 -7.06 -16.91 -12.84
C ALA A 14 -6.54 -16.57 -11.44
N LEU A 15 -5.23 -16.38 -11.33
CA LEU A 15 -4.66 -15.72 -10.16
C LEU A 15 -5.33 -14.35 -10.09
N PRO A 16 -5.97 -13.98 -8.96
CA PRO A 16 -6.41 -12.62 -8.77
C PRO A 16 -5.22 -11.69 -9.00
N PHE A 17 -5.36 -10.80 -9.98
CA PHE A 17 -4.41 -9.74 -10.23
C PHE A 17 -4.51 -8.76 -9.07
N PHE A 18 -3.66 -8.92 -8.07
CA PHE A 18 -3.44 -7.91 -7.06
C PHE A 18 -2.41 -6.94 -7.61
N GLY A 19 -2.86 -5.73 -7.94
CA GLY A 19 -1.94 -4.64 -8.22
C GLY A 19 -1.37 -4.16 -6.90
N ASP A 20 -0.06 -3.89 -6.85
CA ASP A 20 0.52 -3.14 -5.73
C ASP A 20 -0.30 -1.86 -5.53
N ASN A 21 -1.05 -1.78 -4.42
CA ASN A 21 -1.80 -0.58 -4.03
C ASN A 21 -0.79 0.47 -3.54
N PHE A 22 -0.16 1.14 -4.49
CA PHE A 22 0.68 2.29 -4.22
C PHE A 22 -0.18 3.54 -4.02
N SER A 23 0.06 4.24 -2.91
CA SER A 23 -0.34 5.65 -2.76
C SER A 23 0.16 6.44 -3.97
N TRP A 24 -0.74 6.91 -4.84
CA TRP A 24 -0.36 7.69 -6.01
C TRP A 24 -0.34 9.18 -5.68
N PHE A 25 0.80 9.84 -5.93
CA PHE A 25 0.96 11.28 -5.73
C PHE A 25 1.21 12.00 -7.05
N SER A 26 0.34 12.96 -7.37
CA SER A 26 0.57 13.91 -8.46
C SER A 26 1.56 14.99 -8.03
N GLN A 27 2.53 15.34 -8.88
CA GLN A 27 3.33 16.55 -8.67
C GLN A 27 2.48 17.83 -8.84
N SER A 28 1.36 17.73 -9.56
CA SER A 28 0.47 18.85 -9.89
C SER A 28 -0.64 19.08 -8.87
N ASP A 29 -0.68 18.30 -7.79
CA ASP A 29 -1.69 18.43 -6.72
C ASP A 29 -1.66 19.83 -6.09
N SER A 30 -2.83 20.46 -5.96
CA SER A 30 -2.94 21.84 -5.46
C SER A 30 -2.46 22.03 -4.03
N ARG A 31 -2.33 20.95 -3.25
CA ARG A 31 -1.81 20.99 -1.87
C ARG A 31 -0.33 21.37 -1.81
N TRP A 32 0.46 21.06 -2.84
CA TRP A 32 1.92 21.27 -2.82
C TRP A 32 2.51 21.78 -4.14
N ASN A 33 1.76 21.81 -5.24
CA ASN A 33 2.31 22.14 -6.55
C ASN A 33 2.99 23.51 -6.64
N ASN A 34 2.59 24.49 -5.82
CA ASN A 34 3.16 25.83 -5.79
C ASN A 34 4.33 25.97 -4.81
N GLU A 35 4.66 24.93 -4.04
CA GLU A 35 5.79 24.97 -3.12
C GLU A 35 7.12 24.92 -3.88
N ARG A 36 8.13 25.65 -3.36
CA ARG A 36 9.46 25.69 -3.96
C ARG A 36 10.16 24.34 -3.81
N LEU A 37 10.65 23.80 -4.93
CA LEU A 37 11.42 22.56 -4.95
C LEU A 37 12.88 22.83 -4.56
N GLY A 38 13.34 22.17 -3.49
CA GLY A 38 14.71 22.32 -3.00
C GLY A 38 15.07 23.78 -2.69
N SER A 39 16.25 24.21 -3.14
CA SER A 39 16.73 25.59 -3.00
C SER A 39 16.71 26.37 -4.32
N GLY A 40 16.16 25.81 -5.40
CA GLY A 40 16.16 26.42 -6.72
C GLY A 40 14.92 27.27 -7.02
N GLY A 41 14.76 27.63 -8.30
CA GLY A 41 13.72 28.56 -8.77
C GLY A 41 12.42 27.93 -9.29
N THR A 42 12.27 26.61 -9.23
CA THR A 42 11.06 25.91 -9.72
C THR A 42 10.17 25.45 -8.56
N SER A 43 8.91 25.16 -8.87
CA SER A 43 7.98 24.56 -7.92
C SER A 43 7.99 23.02 -7.97
N ILE A 44 7.33 22.36 -7.02
CA ILE A 44 7.03 20.92 -7.07
C ILE A 44 6.16 20.62 -8.32
N GLY A 45 5.20 21.48 -8.66
CA GLY A 45 4.37 21.34 -9.84
C GLY A 45 5.17 21.31 -11.14
N ASP A 46 6.21 22.14 -11.23
CA ASP A 46 7.02 22.27 -12.45
C ASP A 46 8.04 21.14 -12.62
N SER A 47 8.60 20.61 -11.52
CA SER A 47 9.77 19.71 -11.59
C SER A 47 9.81 18.62 -10.51
N GLY A 48 8.70 18.34 -9.84
CA GLY A 48 8.61 17.40 -8.71
C GLY A 48 8.46 15.92 -9.05
N CYS A 49 8.57 15.50 -10.32
CA CYS A 49 8.33 14.09 -10.71
C CYS A 49 9.11 13.07 -9.88
N VAL A 50 10.40 13.32 -9.61
CA VAL A 50 11.25 12.44 -8.79
C VAL A 50 10.79 12.43 -7.34
N LEU A 51 10.50 13.62 -6.79
CA LEU A 51 10.03 13.79 -5.41
C LEU A 51 8.71 13.04 -5.17
N SER A 52 7.76 13.14 -6.12
CA SER A 52 6.51 12.39 -6.07
C SER A 52 6.75 10.89 -6.14
N CYS A 53 7.58 10.39 -7.07
CA CYS A 53 7.92 8.96 -7.14
C CYS A 53 8.54 8.42 -5.85
N LEU A 54 9.48 9.16 -5.25
CA LEU A 54 10.08 8.79 -3.98
C LEU A 54 9.09 8.81 -2.83
N SER A 55 8.15 9.76 -2.82
CA SER A 55 7.07 9.79 -1.84
C SER A 55 6.21 8.52 -1.96
N MET A 56 5.86 8.08 -3.17
CA MET A 56 5.13 6.81 -3.36
C MET A 56 5.95 5.62 -2.83
N LEU A 57 7.25 5.55 -3.13
CA LEU A 57 8.12 4.47 -2.63
C LEU A 57 8.24 4.43 -1.11
N LEU A 58 8.46 5.58 -0.47
CA LEU A 58 8.59 5.66 0.98
C LEU A 58 7.27 5.31 1.69
N ASN A 59 6.11 5.63 1.09
CA ASN A 59 4.83 5.18 1.63
C ASN A 59 4.65 3.67 1.48
N ALA A 60 5.22 3.05 0.45
CA ALA A 60 5.26 1.60 0.32
C ALA A 60 6.32 0.94 1.21
N GLU A 61 7.28 1.66 1.80
CA GLU A 61 8.33 1.05 2.66
C GLU A 61 7.85 0.97 4.11
N ALA A 62 7.85 -0.20 4.74
CA ALA A 62 7.16 -0.50 5.99
C ALA A 62 7.59 0.36 7.19
N SER A 63 8.87 0.68 7.31
CA SER A 63 9.42 1.43 8.45
C SER A 63 9.13 2.93 8.38
N ASN A 64 8.79 3.43 7.20
CA ASN A 64 8.62 4.86 6.97
C ASN A 64 7.25 5.38 7.42
N PRO A 65 7.16 6.60 7.97
CA PRO A 65 5.88 7.25 8.23
C PRO A 65 5.19 7.67 6.92
N TYR A 66 3.93 8.10 7.03
CA TYR A 66 3.23 8.68 5.89
C TYR A 66 3.91 9.96 5.39
N ILE A 67 4.41 9.94 4.14
CA ILE A 67 5.24 11.00 3.58
C ILE A 67 4.66 11.55 2.26
N THR A 68 4.14 12.77 2.31
CA THR A 68 3.66 13.47 1.11
C THR A 68 4.81 14.18 0.39
N PRO A 69 4.64 14.59 -0.89
CA PRO A 69 5.69 15.30 -1.63
C PRO A 69 6.22 16.55 -0.91
N ASN A 70 5.36 17.38 -0.32
CA ASN A 70 5.80 18.55 0.44
C ASN A 70 6.61 18.18 1.70
N ARG A 71 6.17 17.18 2.47
CA ARG A 71 6.90 16.70 3.66
C ARG A 71 8.28 16.18 3.29
N LEU A 72 8.37 15.39 2.21
CA LEU A 72 9.64 14.89 1.71
C LEU A 72 10.54 16.04 1.21
N ASN A 73 9.98 17.03 0.50
CA ASN A 73 10.73 18.21 0.04
C ASN A 73 11.33 18.98 1.21
N ASP A 74 10.55 19.23 2.26
CA ASP A 74 11.01 19.94 3.46
C ASP A 74 12.12 19.17 4.18
N TRP A 75 11.95 17.86 4.35
CA TRP A 75 12.98 17.02 4.97
C TRP A 75 14.28 17.02 4.14
N LEU A 76 14.19 16.86 2.82
CA LEU A 76 15.35 16.87 1.94
C LEU A 76 16.06 18.23 1.91
N ARG A 77 15.31 19.34 1.98
CA ARG A 77 15.90 20.68 2.07
C ARG A 77 16.74 20.87 3.34
N GLN A 78 16.35 20.24 4.44
CA GLN A 78 17.05 20.31 5.71
C GLN A 78 18.24 19.33 5.79
N ASN A 79 18.18 18.22 5.05
CA ASN A 79 19.17 17.14 5.09
C ASN A 79 20.12 17.10 3.88
N GLY A 80 20.25 18.21 3.15
CA GLY A 80 21.17 18.32 2.02
C GLY A 80 20.78 17.43 0.82
N GLY A 81 19.49 17.09 0.70
CA GLY A 81 18.93 16.25 -0.36
C GLY A 81 18.93 16.87 -1.75
N TYR A 82 19.34 18.14 -1.89
CA TYR A 82 19.36 18.86 -3.15
C TYR A 82 20.72 19.49 -3.48
N ALA A 83 20.98 19.63 -4.78
CA ALA A 83 21.91 20.60 -5.35
C ALA A 83 21.10 21.53 -6.27
N GLY A 84 20.63 22.67 -5.74
CA GLY A 84 19.64 23.50 -6.44
C GLY A 84 18.27 22.81 -6.45
N THR A 85 17.82 22.39 -7.63
CA THR A 85 16.61 21.56 -7.82
C THR A 85 16.93 20.10 -8.07
N ASP A 86 18.21 19.75 -8.26
CA ASP A 86 18.62 18.38 -8.56
C ASP A 86 18.63 17.55 -7.29
N MET A 87 17.89 16.44 -7.32
CA MET A 87 17.78 15.49 -6.22
C MET A 87 19.08 14.68 -6.06
N ARG A 88 19.57 14.58 -4.83
CA ARG A 88 20.62 13.61 -4.45
C ARG A 88 19.97 12.28 -4.11
N TRP A 89 19.96 11.35 -5.06
CA TRP A 89 19.20 10.09 -5.01
C TRP A 89 19.43 9.20 -3.79
N GLN A 90 20.60 9.27 -3.15
CA GLN A 90 20.93 8.49 -1.96
C GLN A 90 20.33 9.06 -0.66
N ILE A 91 20.03 10.36 -0.61
CA ILE A 91 19.61 11.05 0.62
C ILE A 91 18.18 10.68 1.05
N PRO A 92 17.19 10.49 0.15
CA PRO A 92 15.87 10.00 0.54
C PRO A 92 15.88 8.70 1.34
N GLY A 93 16.85 7.80 1.09
CA GLY A 93 17.00 6.54 1.84
C GLY A 93 17.70 6.68 3.20
N GLN A 94 17.88 7.91 3.69
CA GLN A 94 18.39 8.16 5.04
C GLN A 94 17.27 8.60 6.00
N ILE A 95 16.04 8.76 5.49
CA ILE A 95 14.90 9.23 6.26
C ILE A 95 14.41 8.21 7.30
N ASP A 96 14.67 6.92 7.05
CA ASP A 96 14.41 5.76 7.92
C ASP A 96 15.63 5.34 8.77
N GLY A 97 16.78 6.00 8.58
CA GLY A 97 18.03 5.64 9.22
C GLY A 97 18.81 4.55 8.47
N ASN A 98 20.14 4.60 8.58
CA ASN A 98 21.02 3.73 7.79
C ASN A 98 20.72 2.23 7.99
N GLY A 99 20.40 1.55 6.89
CA GLY A 99 20.25 0.09 6.85
C GLY A 99 18.93 -0.44 7.40
N LEU A 100 17.95 0.43 7.68
CA LEU A 100 16.67 0.05 8.26
C LEU A 100 15.50 0.07 7.27
N GLY A 101 15.65 0.70 6.10
CA GLY A 101 14.57 0.81 5.13
C GLY A 101 15.03 0.99 3.68
N LEU A 102 14.55 2.04 3.04
CA LEU A 102 14.75 2.37 1.63
C LEU A 102 16.23 2.62 1.32
N GLU A 103 16.83 1.88 0.39
CA GLU A 103 18.22 2.09 -0.03
C GLU A 103 18.35 2.17 -1.55
N LEU A 104 19.12 3.14 -2.05
CA LEU A 104 19.49 3.18 -3.47
C LEU A 104 20.58 2.13 -3.75
N VAL A 105 20.20 1.03 -4.39
CA VAL A 105 21.09 -0.13 -4.57
C VAL A 105 21.69 -0.24 -5.98
N ALA A 106 21.03 0.34 -6.99
CA ALA A 106 21.51 0.24 -8.36
C ALA A 106 21.03 1.37 -9.26
N GLN A 107 21.75 1.60 -10.36
CA GLN A 107 21.37 2.54 -11.40
C GLN A 107 21.80 2.08 -12.79
N SER A 108 21.05 2.49 -13.81
CA SER A 108 21.45 2.37 -15.21
C SER A 108 21.24 3.70 -15.93
N THR A 109 22.14 4.05 -16.84
CA THR A 109 22.04 5.21 -17.74
C THR A 109 21.84 4.79 -19.20
N LYS A 110 21.66 3.48 -19.44
CA LYS A 110 21.46 2.92 -20.77
C LYS A 110 19.99 3.03 -21.16
N ARG A 111 19.74 3.44 -22.41
CA ARG A 111 18.39 3.50 -22.97
C ARG A 111 17.80 2.10 -23.08
N ASN A 112 16.57 1.93 -22.59
CA ASN A 112 15.82 0.68 -22.64
C ASN A 112 16.64 -0.51 -22.13
N ASP A 113 17.30 -0.33 -20.99
CA ASP A 113 18.06 -1.39 -20.34
C ASP A 113 17.13 -2.41 -19.67
N TRP A 114 16.39 -3.15 -20.50
CA TRP A 114 15.32 -4.04 -20.07
C TRP A 114 15.79 -5.14 -19.12
N ASN A 115 17.02 -5.65 -19.33
CA ASN A 115 17.63 -6.62 -18.43
C ASN A 115 17.86 -6.01 -17.05
N PHE A 116 18.46 -4.81 -16.97
CA PHE A 116 18.60 -4.11 -15.69
C PHE A 116 17.24 -3.93 -14.99
N LEU A 117 16.24 -3.42 -15.71
CA LEU A 117 14.92 -3.16 -15.12
C LEU A 117 14.28 -4.44 -14.59
N SER A 118 14.30 -5.51 -15.38
CA SER A 118 13.78 -6.82 -14.99
C SER A 118 14.56 -7.44 -13.84
N ASP A 119 15.89 -7.47 -13.91
CA ASP A 119 16.74 -8.06 -12.87
C ASP A 119 16.55 -7.38 -11.51
N GLN A 120 16.25 -6.07 -11.49
CA GLN A 120 15.95 -5.36 -10.25
C GLN A 120 14.55 -5.68 -9.73
N ILE A 121 13.54 -5.72 -10.61
CA ILE A 121 12.18 -6.12 -10.23
C ILE A 121 12.17 -7.56 -9.71
N ASP A 122 12.91 -8.48 -10.35
CA ASP A 122 13.02 -9.88 -9.95
C ASP A 122 13.74 -10.06 -8.59
N LYS A 123 14.48 -9.05 -8.12
CA LYS A 123 15.06 -8.99 -6.75
C LYS A 123 14.09 -8.42 -5.72
N GLY A 124 12.88 -8.05 -6.11
CA GLY A 124 11.93 -7.31 -5.28
C GLY A 124 12.25 -5.82 -5.16
N ASN A 125 13.21 -5.28 -5.91
CA ASN A 125 13.50 -3.84 -5.86
C ASN A 125 12.46 -3.05 -6.66
N LYS A 126 12.12 -1.86 -6.18
CA LYS A 126 11.24 -0.93 -6.91
C LYS A 126 12.10 0.05 -7.73
N VAL A 127 11.65 0.42 -8.93
CA VAL A 127 12.49 1.13 -9.91
C VAL A 127 11.81 2.40 -10.41
N ILE A 128 12.52 3.52 -10.31
CA ILE A 128 12.13 4.82 -10.89
C ILE A 128 12.91 5.01 -12.19
N VAL A 129 12.22 5.35 -13.28
CA VAL A 129 12.83 5.46 -14.60
C VAL A 129 12.60 6.82 -15.25
N LYS A 130 13.63 7.31 -15.95
CA LYS A 130 13.55 8.52 -16.78
C LYS A 130 12.97 8.13 -18.13
N VAL A 131 11.77 8.59 -18.45
CA VAL A 131 11.07 8.17 -19.66
C VAL A 131 11.68 8.79 -20.93
N ALA A 132 11.45 8.17 -22.09
CA ALA A 132 12.14 8.54 -23.34
C ALA A 132 11.63 9.83 -24.02
N GLY A 133 10.51 10.41 -23.57
CA GLY A 133 9.84 11.57 -24.14
C GLY A 133 10.65 12.88 -24.19
N ARG A 134 10.05 13.94 -24.78
CA ARG A 134 10.71 15.23 -25.05
C ARG A 134 11.00 16.08 -23.80
N ARG A 135 10.31 15.84 -22.69
CA ARG A 135 10.57 16.47 -21.38
C ARG A 135 11.32 15.51 -20.48
N SER A 136 12.25 16.03 -19.68
CA SER A 136 12.93 15.26 -18.64
C SER A 136 11.91 14.90 -17.56
N HIS A 137 11.34 13.70 -17.63
CA HIS A 137 10.28 13.22 -16.74
C HIS A 137 10.64 11.86 -16.16
N TRP A 138 10.23 11.63 -14.91
CA TRP A 138 10.49 10.39 -14.18
C TRP A 138 9.16 9.79 -13.71
N VAL A 139 9.07 8.46 -13.80
CA VAL A 139 7.90 7.69 -13.37
C VAL A 139 8.36 6.51 -12.53
N LEU A 140 7.48 6.04 -11.64
CA LEU A 140 7.70 4.86 -10.82
C LEU A 140 7.18 3.63 -11.59
N VAL A 141 8.01 2.60 -11.76
CA VAL A 141 7.57 1.29 -12.27
C VAL A 141 6.99 0.50 -11.11
N THR A 142 5.73 0.09 -11.23
CA THR A 142 5.01 -0.63 -10.17
C THR A 142 5.01 -2.13 -10.39
N GLN A 143 4.96 -2.60 -11.64
CA GLN A 143 4.89 -4.02 -11.94
C GLN A 143 5.41 -4.35 -13.34
N ARG A 144 5.89 -5.60 -13.54
CA ARG A 144 6.14 -6.19 -14.87
C ARG A 144 5.10 -7.27 -15.19
N ASN A 145 4.21 -6.98 -16.14
CA ASN A 145 3.19 -7.88 -16.69
C ASN A 145 3.49 -8.22 -18.16
N GLY A 146 4.30 -9.26 -18.38
CA GLY A 146 4.65 -9.79 -19.70
C GLY A 146 6.14 -9.78 -19.98
N ASP A 147 6.50 -9.76 -21.27
CA ASP A 147 7.88 -9.97 -21.72
C ASP A 147 8.84 -8.86 -21.29
N ILE A 148 10.02 -9.27 -20.83
CA ILE A 148 11.12 -8.41 -20.36
C ILE A 148 11.44 -7.28 -21.35
N ASN A 149 11.43 -7.55 -22.65
CA ASN A 149 11.88 -6.62 -23.68
C ASN A 149 10.76 -5.72 -24.26
N LYS A 150 9.56 -5.73 -23.69
CA LYS A 150 8.43 -4.94 -24.17
C LYS A 150 8.09 -3.80 -23.20
N ALA A 151 8.11 -2.56 -23.69
CA ALA A 151 7.72 -1.39 -22.91
C ALA A 151 6.27 -1.48 -22.39
N ALA A 152 5.38 -2.16 -23.11
CA ALA A 152 4.00 -2.38 -22.70
C ALA A 152 3.87 -3.33 -21.49
N SER A 153 4.92 -4.08 -21.17
CA SER A 153 4.93 -5.02 -20.06
C SER A 153 5.24 -4.37 -18.72
N TYR A 154 5.53 -3.07 -18.66
CA TYR A 154 5.87 -2.40 -17.41
C TYR A 154 4.82 -1.36 -17.08
N LEU A 155 4.04 -1.61 -16.03
CA LEU A 155 3.08 -0.65 -15.48
C LEU A 155 3.82 0.45 -14.72
N VAL A 156 3.30 1.67 -14.81
CA VAL A 156 3.92 2.83 -14.18
C VAL A 156 2.91 3.76 -13.51
N ASN A 157 3.34 4.32 -12.39
CA ASN A 157 2.72 5.47 -11.76
C ASN A 157 3.37 6.74 -12.29
N ASP A 158 2.60 7.51 -13.07
CA ASP A 158 3.02 8.78 -13.66
C ASP A 158 2.62 9.96 -12.75
N PRO A 159 3.57 10.64 -12.09
CA PRO A 159 3.25 11.79 -11.22
C PRO A 159 2.91 13.06 -12.01
N GLY A 160 3.14 13.10 -13.33
CA GLY A 160 2.92 14.29 -14.17
C GLY A 160 1.45 14.57 -14.50
N MET A 161 0.54 13.68 -14.09
CA MET A 161 -0.90 13.77 -14.37
C MET A 161 -1.66 14.42 -13.21
N LYS A 162 -2.77 15.12 -13.49
CA LYS A 162 -3.65 15.68 -12.45
C LYS A 162 -4.53 14.64 -11.77
N GLN A 163 -4.79 13.54 -12.48
CA GLN A 163 -5.60 12.42 -12.02
C GLN A 163 -4.85 11.14 -12.35
N PHE A 164 -5.06 10.11 -11.54
CA PHE A 164 -4.46 8.80 -11.79
C PHE A 164 -4.96 8.24 -13.12
N GLU A 165 -4.04 7.70 -13.90
CA GLU A 165 -4.32 6.96 -15.12
C GLU A 165 -3.33 5.81 -15.22
N GLN A 166 -3.84 4.58 -15.36
CA GLN A 166 -2.98 3.42 -15.53
C GLN A 166 -2.23 3.51 -16.86
N ARG A 167 -0.90 3.46 -16.81
CA ARG A 167 -0.03 3.57 -17.99
C ARG A 167 1.06 2.52 -17.98
N THR A 168 1.68 2.36 -19.13
CA THR A 168 2.89 1.55 -19.29
C THR A 168 4.02 2.38 -19.86
N LEU A 169 5.25 1.86 -19.82
CA LEU A 169 6.38 2.51 -20.49
C LEU A 169 6.20 2.67 -22.00
N ALA A 170 5.28 1.93 -22.62
CA ALA A 170 4.94 2.10 -24.04
C ALA A 170 4.37 3.50 -24.34
N HIS A 171 3.62 4.09 -23.42
CA HIS A 171 3.10 5.47 -23.56
C HIS A 171 4.22 6.48 -23.84
N PHE A 172 5.41 6.24 -23.30
CA PHE A 172 6.57 7.12 -23.45
C PHE A 172 7.60 6.65 -24.49
N GLY A 173 7.36 5.51 -25.14
CA GLY A 173 8.32 4.88 -26.04
C GLY A 173 9.56 4.28 -25.33
N GLY A 174 9.41 3.91 -24.05
CA GLY A 174 10.47 3.34 -23.22
C GLY A 174 11.14 4.34 -22.26
N PHE A 175 12.38 4.05 -21.86
CA PHE A 175 13.11 4.82 -20.85
C PHE A 175 14.59 5.00 -21.22
N ARG A 176 15.25 5.95 -20.55
CA ARG A 176 16.64 6.41 -20.80
C ARG A 176 17.58 6.18 -19.63
N SER A 177 17.04 6.04 -18.43
CA SER A 177 17.80 5.90 -17.18
C SER A 177 16.90 5.26 -16.13
N ALA A 178 17.49 4.57 -15.16
CA ALA A 178 16.78 3.90 -14.09
C ALA A 178 17.53 4.05 -12.76
N ARG A 179 16.77 4.11 -11.67
CA ARG A 179 17.24 4.13 -10.28
C ARG A 179 16.44 3.07 -9.53
N SER A 180 17.14 2.13 -8.92
CA SER A 180 16.53 1.00 -8.23
C SER A 180 16.77 1.13 -6.74
N TYR A 181 15.69 0.95 -5.99
CA TYR A 181 15.68 0.98 -4.55
C TYR A 181 15.32 -0.40 -4.00
N SER A 182 16.01 -0.84 -2.96
CA SER A 182 15.53 -1.89 -2.06
C SER A 182 14.79 -1.27 -0.88
N GLY A 183 14.01 -2.07 -0.17
CA GLY A 183 13.26 -1.66 1.01
C GLY A 183 12.44 -2.83 1.54
N ASN A 184 11.83 -2.65 2.71
CA ASN A 184 10.86 -3.62 3.24
C ASN A 184 9.48 -3.18 2.73
N TRP A 185 9.00 -3.71 1.60
CA TRP A 185 7.80 -3.18 0.94
C TRP A 185 6.52 -3.74 1.53
N LEU A 186 5.56 -2.86 1.84
CA LEU A 186 4.13 -3.11 2.11
C LEU A 186 3.42 -3.80 0.91
N ASP A 187 3.81 -5.02 0.53
CA ASP A 187 3.16 -5.82 -0.53
C ASP A 187 2.57 -7.15 -0.03
N GLU A 188 1.54 -7.68 -0.70
CA GLU A 188 0.76 -8.84 -0.22
C GLU A 188 1.59 -10.11 0.02
N GLU A 189 2.72 -10.28 -0.68
CA GLU A 189 3.59 -11.45 -0.52
C GLU A 189 4.52 -11.33 0.70
N ALA A 190 4.79 -10.11 1.17
CA ALA A 190 5.53 -9.84 2.40
C ALA A 190 4.63 -9.51 3.62
N PHE A 191 3.32 -9.29 3.43
CA PHE A 191 2.39 -8.66 4.41
C PHE A 191 1.29 -9.56 4.97
N ASP A 192 1.58 -10.83 5.23
CA ASP A 192 0.65 -11.67 5.98
C ASP A 192 0.72 -11.35 7.49
N LEU A 193 0.16 -10.19 7.86
CA LEU A 193 -0.17 -9.90 9.26
C LEU A 193 -1.30 -10.83 9.66
N GLU A 194 -0.97 -11.89 10.39
CA GLU A 194 -1.98 -12.86 10.83
C GLU A 194 -2.98 -12.13 11.73
N SER A 195 -4.21 -11.98 11.25
CA SER A 195 -5.32 -11.47 12.05
C SER A 195 -6.33 -12.58 12.32
N GLU A 196 -6.55 -12.87 13.60
CA GLU A 196 -7.69 -13.63 14.08
C GLU A 196 -8.65 -12.66 14.78
N ILE A 197 -9.91 -12.64 14.39
CA ILE A 197 -10.92 -11.72 14.92
C ILE A 197 -11.88 -12.48 15.82
N TYR A 198 -11.93 -12.11 17.10
CA TYR A 198 -12.88 -12.65 18.08
C TYR A 198 -13.92 -11.59 18.41
N VAL A 199 -15.18 -11.89 18.14
CA VAL A 199 -16.31 -11.01 18.50
C VAL A 199 -16.99 -11.57 19.73
N VAL A 200 -16.95 -10.83 20.83
CA VAL A 200 -17.41 -11.25 22.16
C VAL A 200 -18.55 -10.33 22.59
N PRO A 201 -19.71 -10.86 23.02
CA PRO A 201 -20.78 -10.01 23.54
C PRO A 201 -20.29 -9.27 24.80
N VAL A 202 -20.65 -8.00 24.93
CA VAL A 202 -20.45 -7.29 26.19
C VAL A 202 -21.30 -8.02 27.24
N GLN A 203 -20.73 -8.50 28.34
CA GLN A 203 -21.55 -9.09 29.39
C GLN A 203 -22.26 -7.97 30.15
N ASN A 204 -23.57 -7.82 29.95
CA ASN A 204 -24.36 -6.86 30.72
C ASN A 204 -25.70 -7.47 31.14
N ASP A 205 -26.00 -7.42 32.43
CA ASP A 205 -27.29 -7.84 33.00
C ASP A 205 -28.47 -7.03 32.42
N GLU A 206 -28.18 -5.94 31.72
CA GLU A 206 -29.14 -5.03 31.10
C GLU A 206 -29.39 -5.27 29.60
N TYR A 207 -28.95 -6.39 29.01
CA TYR A 207 -29.25 -6.69 27.59
C TYR A 207 -30.75 -6.65 27.28
N PHE A 208 -31.59 -7.03 28.24
CA PHE A 208 -33.05 -6.94 28.09
C PHE A 208 -33.54 -5.50 27.84
N LEU A 209 -32.83 -4.45 28.29
CA LEU A 209 -33.17 -3.06 28.00
C LEU A 209 -32.93 -2.71 26.53
N TYR A 210 -31.92 -3.31 25.89
CA TYR A 210 -31.69 -3.13 24.46
C TYR A 210 -32.83 -3.74 23.65
N ASP A 211 -33.27 -4.94 24.02
CA ASP A 211 -34.42 -5.60 23.40
C ASP A 211 -35.72 -4.80 23.54
N ILE A 212 -36.02 -4.32 24.76
CA ILE A 212 -37.23 -3.52 25.04
C ILE A 212 -37.27 -2.25 24.18
N ASN A 213 -36.12 -1.61 24.01
CA ASN A 213 -36.01 -0.36 23.27
C ASN A 213 -35.65 -0.55 21.78
N ASN A 214 -35.57 -1.81 21.31
CA ASN A 214 -35.15 -2.16 19.96
C ASN A 214 -33.81 -1.49 19.55
N LEU A 215 -32.86 -1.47 20.48
CA LEU A 215 -31.53 -0.92 20.31
C LEU A 215 -30.56 -1.98 19.77
N PRO A 216 -29.51 -1.58 19.04
CA PRO A 216 -28.47 -2.49 18.58
C PRO A 216 -27.66 -3.04 19.75
N HIS A 217 -27.29 -4.32 19.67
CA HIS A 217 -26.45 -4.96 20.69
C HIS A 217 -24.98 -4.71 20.40
N PRO A 218 -24.22 -4.16 21.37
CA PRO A 218 -22.79 -4.00 21.23
C PRO A 218 -22.03 -5.32 21.44
N ALA A 219 -20.79 -5.35 20.96
CA ALA A 219 -19.80 -6.38 21.24
C ALA A 219 -18.39 -5.79 21.30
N ASP A 220 -17.52 -6.44 22.05
CA ASP A 220 -16.09 -6.19 21.99
C ASP A 220 -15.49 -7.06 20.88
N VAL A 221 -14.54 -6.50 20.15
CA VAL A 221 -13.81 -7.22 19.10
C VAL A 221 -12.33 -7.26 19.48
N TYR A 222 -11.83 -8.46 19.75
CA TYR A 222 -10.43 -8.71 20.07
C TYR A 222 -9.72 -9.20 18.82
N VAL A 223 -8.55 -8.61 18.55
CA VAL A 223 -7.73 -8.96 17.40
C VAL A 223 -6.29 -9.08 17.83
N THR A 224 -5.72 -10.27 17.65
CA THR A 224 -4.27 -10.44 17.74
C THR A 224 -3.68 -10.32 16.35
N LEU A 225 -2.70 -9.42 16.21
CA LEU A 225 -1.94 -9.22 14.98
C LEU A 225 -0.50 -9.69 15.18
N GLN A 226 0.03 -10.42 14.20
CA GLN A 226 1.45 -10.78 14.16
C GLN A 226 2.17 -10.06 13.01
N ASN A 227 3.23 -9.31 13.31
CA ASN A 227 4.11 -8.73 12.31
C ASN A 227 5.13 -9.75 11.81
N LYS A 228 4.98 -10.28 10.60
CA LYS A 228 5.93 -11.23 9.99
C LYS A 228 7.18 -10.56 9.38
N LEU A 229 7.27 -9.24 9.40
CA LEU A 229 8.38 -8.51 8.80
C LEU A 229 9.64 -8.56 9.66
N SER A 230 10.78 -8.36 9.02
CA SER A 230 12.08 -8.14 9.65
C SER A 230 12.24 -6.74 10.26
N VAL A 231 11.25 -5.86 10.07
CA VAL A 231 11.23 -4.49 10.60
C VAL A 231 9.94 -4.23 11.38
N GLY A 232 10.01 -3.26 12.30
CA GLY A 232 8.81 -2.80 13.00
C GLY A 232 7.90 -2.00 12.09
N ILE A 233 6.60 -2.01 12.40
CA ILE A 233 5.58 -1.21 11.72
C ILE A 233 4.82 -0.37 12.72
N SER A 234 4.39 0.80 12.28
CA SER A 234 3.54 1.70 13.05
C SER A 234 2.46 2.28 12.16
N GLY A 235 1.25 2.43 12.69
CA GLY A 235 0.14 3.01 11.95
C GLY A 235 -1.21 2.69 12.58
N TYR A 236 -2.24 2.87 11.78
CA TYR A 236 -3.63 2.62 12.12
C TYR A 236 -4.05 1.23 11.64
N PHE A 237 -4.59 0.44 12.56
CA PHE A 237 -5.24 -0.84 12.32
C PHE A 237 -6.73 -0.63 12.42
N ILE A 238 -7.38 -0.56 11.26
CA ILE A 238 -8.77 -0.15 11.11
C ILE A 238 -9.64 -1.40 11.05
N LEU A 239 -10.60 -1.50 11.96
CA LEU A 239 -11.66 -2.51 11.89
C LEU A 239 -12.70 -2.07 10.86
N GLY A 240 -12.65 -2.67 9.68
CA GLY A 240 -13.57 -2.39 8.59
C GLY A 240 -14.72 -3.38 8.52
N LEU A 241 -15.90 -2.89 8.16
CA LEU A 241 -17.06 -3.70 7.82
C LEU A 241 -17.16 -3.84 6.30
N PHE A 242 -17.34 -5.06 5.83
CA PHE A 242 -17.40 -5.43 4.42
C PHE A 242 -18.68 -6.20 4.10
N ASP A 243 -19.20 -6.07 2.89
CA ASP A 243 -20.29 -6.94 2.43
C ASP A 243 -19.81 -8.36 2.13
N ALA A 244 -20.74 -9.23 1.74
CA ALA A 244 -20.47 -10.64 1.45
C ALA A 244 -19.48 -10.80 0.28
N GLU A 245 -19.49 -9.86 -0.65
CA GLU A 245 -18.62 -9.77 -1.82
C GLU A 245 -17.24 -9.18 -1.51
N GLY A 246 -17.03 -8.70 -0.27
CA GLY A 246 -15.75 -8.15 0.18
C GLY A 246 -15.55 -6.67 -0.18
N LYS A 247 -16.61 -5.95 -0.51
CA LYS A 247 -16.59 -4.49 -0.70
C LYS A 247 -16.64 -3.79 0.65
N TYR A 248 -15.78 -2.81 0.82
CA TYR A 248 -15.76 -1.96 2.01
C TYR A 248 -17.08 -1.18 2.17
N LEU A 249 -17.67 -1.23 3.36
CA LEU A 249 -18.89 -0.51 3.71
C LEU A 249 -18.59 0.71 4.59
N ARG A 250 -17.91 0.50 5.72
CA ARG A 250 -17.56 1.56 6.68
C ARG A 250 -16.47 1.14 7.65
N THR A 251 -15.85 2.15 8.29
CA THR A 251 -15.02 1.96 9.48
C THR A 251 -15.96 1.66 10.65
N VAL A 252 -15.65 0.62 11.41
CA VAL A 252 -16.30 0.34 12.70
C VAL A 252 -15.54 1.10 13.78
N ASP A 253 -14.24 0.85 13.87
CA ASP A 253 -13.35 1.41 14.88
C ASP A 253 -11.89 1.35 14.38
N TYR A 254 -10.93 1.92 15.10
CA TYR A 254 -9.52 1.92 14.72
C TYR A 254 -8.59 2.05 15.93
N GLU A 255 -7.41 1.45 15.82
CA GLU A 255 -6.37 1.55 16.83
C GLU A 255 -5.06 2.02 16.19
N HIS A 256 -4.33 2.91 16.87
CA HIS A 256 -2.98 3.28 16.46
C HIS A 256 -1.97 2.51 17.29
N ALA A 257 -1.26 1.58 16.65
CA ALA A 257 -0.32 0.71 17.34
C ALA A 257 1.04 0.64 16.61
N SER A 258 2.04 0.14 17.34
CA SER A 258 3.34 -0.22 16.79
C SER A 258 3.64 -1.67 17.11
N VAL A 259 4.07 -2.43 16.11
CA VAL A 259 4.39 -3.85 16.24
C VAL A 259 5.86 -4.03 15.88
N SER A 260 6.65 -4.60 16.78
CA SER A 260 8.07 -4.87 16.53
C SER A 260 8.24 -5.89 15.40
N ALA A 261 9.45 -5.95 14.83
CA ALA A 261 9.81 -6.99 13.86
C ALA A 261 9.55 -8.39 14.43
N SER A 262 8.88 -9.26 13.66
CA SER A 262 8.50 -10.61 14.09
C SER A 262 7.65 -10.65 15.39
N GLY A 263 7.09 -9.52 15.81
CA GLY A 263 6.35 -9.36 17.06
C GLY A 263 4.84 -9.55 16.90
N SER A 264 4.11 -9.38 18.00
CA SER A 264 2.64 -9.40 18.00
C SER A 264 2.07 -8.27 18.84
N VAL A 265 0.83 -7.89 18.57
CA VAL A 265 0.05 -6.93 19.35
C VAL A 265 -1.39 -7.40 19.47
N ASP A 266 -2.00 -7.18 20.64
CA ASP A 266 -3.42 -7.38 20.86
C ASP A 266 -4.12 -6.02 20.76
N LEU A 267 -5.18 -5.97 19.96
CA LEU A 267 -6.01 -4.81 19.73
C LEU A 267 -7.43 -5.10 20.22
N LEU A 268 -8.06 -4.07 20.78
CA LEU A 268 -9.43 -4.10 21.27
C LEU A 268 -10.21 -3.03 20.52
N TYR A 269 -11.38 -3.40 20.00
CA TYR A 269 -12.28 -2.50 19.31
C TYR A 269 -13.69 -2.62 19.86
N GLU A 270 -14.47 -1.55 19.71
CA GLU A 270 -15.90 -1.55 20.01
C GLU A 270 -16.72 -1.76 18.73
N LEU A 271 -17.63 -2.74 18.74
CA LEU A 271 -18.64 -2.94 17.70
C LEU A 271 -20.01 -2.51 18.25
N PRO A 272 -20.54 -1.33 17.88
CA PRO A 272 -21.79 -0.82 18.45
C PRO A 272 -23.04 -1.64 18.08
N ASP A 273 -22.98 -2.39 16.98
CA ASP A 273 -24.07 -3.20 16.48
C ASP A 273 -23.54 -4.49 15.84
N VAL A 274 -23.86 -5.63 16.45
CA VAL A 274 -23.51 -6.98 15.94
C VAL A 274 -24.45 -7.49 14.84
N SER A 275 -25.58 -6.82 14.61
CA SER A 275 -26.57 -7.23 13.61
C SER A 275 -26.02 -7.38 12.18
N PRO A 276 -25.03 -6.59 11.71
CA PRO A 276 -24.40 -6.79 10.41
C PRO A 276 -23.78 -8.18 10.24
N LEU A 277 -23.14 -8.68 11.28
CA LEU A 277 -22.52 -10.01 11.28
C LEU A 277 -23.58 -11.11 11.35
N ASN A 278 -24.58 -10.95 12.23
CA ASN A 278 -25.52 -12.02 12.55
C ASN A 278 -26.67 -12.13 11.56
N LYS A 279 -27.03 -11.03 10.88
CA LYS A 279 -28.24 -10.96 10.03
C LYS A 279 -27.95 -10.62 8.57
N ALA A 280 -26.87 -9.87 8.28
CA ALA A 280 -26.61 -9.33 6.95
C ALA A 280 -25.46 -10.05 6.19
N ASN A 281 -24.89 -11.13 6.75
CA ASN A 281 -23.76 -11.87 6.17
C ASN A 281 -22.56 -10.97 5.82
N GLN A 282 -22.39 -9.89 6.58
CA GLN A 282 -21.27 -8.97 6.45
C GLN A 282 -20.06 -9.52 7.21
N LYS A 283 -18.86 -9.06 6.82
CA LYS A 283 -17.59 -9.53 7.38
C LYS A 283 -16.83 -8.38 8.02
N LEU A 284 -16.13 -8.68 9.11
CA LEU A 284 -15.11 -7.79 9.65
C LEU A 284 -13.77 -8.15 9.05
N ARG A 285 -12.95 -7.14 8.76
CA ARG A 285 -11.54 -7.33 8.41
C ARG A 285 -10.71 -6.19 8.97
N ILE A 286 -9.43 -6.46 9.18
CA ILE A 286 -8.48 -5.42 9.54
C ILE A 286 -7.82 -4.87 8.28
N VAL A 287 -7.73 -3.56 8.25
CA VAL A 287 -7.06 -2.80 7.20
C VAL A 287 -5.95 -1.97 7.86
N TYR A 288 -4.73 -2.12 7.36
CA TYR A 288 -3.61 -1.31 7.83
C TYR A 288 -3.47 -0.03 7.00
N SER A 289 -3.14 1.08 7.66
CA SER A 289 -2.80 2.34 7.03
C SER A 289 -1.75 3.11 7.84
N LYS A 290 -0.83 3.80 7.18
CA LYS A 290 0.13 4.70 7.84
C LYS A 290 -0.50 5.99 8.37
N TYR A 291 -1.71 6.31 7.94
CA TYR A 291 -2.45 7.49 8.39
C TYR A 291 -3.93 7.17 8.54
N PHE A 292 -4.61 7.93 9.39
CA PHE A 292 -6.04 7.74 9.57
C PHE A 292 -6.86 8.45 8.50
N SER A 293 -7.90 7.77 8.02
CA SER A 293 -8.94 8.35 7.19
C SER A 293 -10.27 7.67 7.51
N ASP A 294 -11.33 8.47 7.70
CA ASP A 294 -12.69 7.95 7.94
C ASP A 294 -13.23 7.14 6.74
N VAL A 295 -12.67 7.37 5.55
CA VAL A 295 -12.95 6.63 4.32
C VAL A 295 -11.61 6.16 3.76
N PRO A 296 -11.01 5.09 4.33
CA PRO A 296 -9.70 4.63 3.91
C PRO A 296 -9.72 4.39 2.40
N SER A 297 -8.89 5.15 1.69
CA SER A 297 -8.62 4.92 0.28
C SER A 297 -8.01 3.54 0.15
N MET A 298 -8.64 2.62 -0.57
CA MET A 298 -8.06 1.28 -0.83
C MET A 298 -6.72 1.36 -1.57
N ASN A 299 -6.36 2.53 -2.11
CA ASN A 299 -5.06 2.76 -2.75
C ASN A 299 -3.95 3.11 -1.74
N ASP A 300 -4.30 3.39 -0.50
CA ASP A 300 -3.39 3.83 0.57
C ASP A 300 -3.44 2.91 1.79
N THR A 301 -4.19 1.82 1.67
CA THR A 301 -4.37 0.83 2.72
C THR A 301 -4.05 -0.58 2.25
N THR A 302 -3.60 -1.41 3.18
CA THR A 302 -3.26 -2.80 2.94
C THR A 302 -4.27 -3.67 3.66
N PRO A 303 -5.13 -4.41 2.93
CA PRO A 303 -5.97 -5.44 3.54
C PRO A 303 -5.08 -6.49 4.21
N LEU A 304 -5.39 -6.86 5.45
CA LEU A 304 -4.66 -7.93 6.14
C LEU A 304 -5.29 -9.28 5.81
N THR A 305 -4.48 -10.32 5.80
CA THR A 305 -4.95 -11.69 5.57
C THR A 305 -5.81 -12.15 6.76
N ASP A 306 -7.07 -12.44 6.45
CA ASP A 306 -8.07 -12.85 7.43
C ASP A 306 -8.02 -14.38 7.62
N LYS A 307 -7.78 -14.84 8.85
CA LYS A 307 -7.89 -16.26 9.23
C LYS A 307 -9.33 -16.69 9.56
N GLY A 308 -10.26 -15.74 9.58
CA GLY A 308 -11.66 -15.91 9.86
C GLY A 308 -12.11 -15.11 11.08
N VAL A 309 -13.42 -14.93 11.17
CA VAL A 309 -14.10 -14.30 12.30
C VAL A 309 -14.72 -15.38 13.18
N ILE A 310 -14.31 -15.44 14.44
CA ILE A 310 -14.93 -16.27 15.47
C ILE A 310 -15.92 -15.40 16.23
N ASN A 311 -17.21 -15.61 15.95
CA ASN A 311 -18.28 -14.79 16.48
C ASN A 311 -19.03 -15.51 17.62
N TYR A 312 -18.76 -15.11 18.86
CA TYR A 312 -19.40 -15.63 20.07
C TYR A 312 -20.72 -14.92 20.43
N THR A 313 -21.18 -13.96 19.63
CA THR A 313 -22.48 -13.28 19.88
C THR A 313 -23.66 -14.13 19.45
N ASN A 314 -23.43 -15.13 18.59
CA ASN A 314 -24.42 -16.14 18.21
C ASN A 314 -24.48 -17.27 19.23
N VAL A 315 -24.74 -16.94 20.50
CA VAL A 315 -25.20 -17.96 21.43
C VAL A 315 -26.68 -18.16 21.17
N THR A 316 -27.01 -18.96 20.16
CA THR A 316 -28.27 -19.71 20.20
C THR A 316 -28.23 -20.51 21.50
N GLY A 317 -29.16 -20.22 22.40
CA GLY A 317 -29.24 -20.84 23.73
C GLY A 317 -29.00 -22.35 23.68
N GLN A 318 -28.13 -22.81 24.58
CA GLN A 318 -28.26 -24.15 25.14
C GLN A 318 -29.40 -24.15 26.15
#